data_AF-A0AAF0T560-F1
#
_entry.id   AF-A0AAF0T560-F1
#
_cell.length_a   1.000
_cell.length_b   1.000
_cell.length_c   1.000
_cell.angle_alpha   90.00
_cell.angle_beta   90.00
_cell.angle_gamma   90.00
#
_symmetry.space_group_name_H-M   'P 1'
#
loop_
_entity.id
_entity.type
_entity.pdbx_description
1 polymer ?
#
loop_
_entity_poly.entity_id
_entity_poly.type
_entity_poly.pdbx_seq_one_letter_code
_entity_poly.pdbx_strand_id
1 'polypeptide(L)'
;MNRSRLDVTLAVGYLAVAAGILVARANPATAYESSVYTGSPTGVWVGFALALAIAVGTALTCRGRRQGLGIALGAMTVTAVASLPVIRNYHFLGMGDSMSHLGWTRDIVAGGTAPHELFYPGLHALASVFHFLGGVSIERALLFGMVVLFVPFLLFVPLTVREMADSGLAVGLAAIVSWMVLPVNNIATHMAVHTNSNALFLVPPVVFAVVAYLRRRATVERLPLGLSPFSVLLALTAIALLLVHPQQMFNVVILIGAITAVQYLARWRFDDHPMLEHPTLAAQTLLLGGLFGLWALGNERFRSSAIALVSGLLTDDTGAGNTVNQRGTSLTEIGGSLPELFVKLFLDAAIVGLVVGLFVLVVWVRRSSLADEPRAFVNYVSLALVPLGGLFAAYFLGTPTMAFRQVGFIYVLLTILAGIALAQLVGGLSKWITRPGANAVAALVLGACLVLGLLTMFASPLIYNPGQHVTPEMMSGYEDGLEHGANGTPHVGMGYDPYRYDHGINGLAGNDTLSSASAATGTANATVFSRGNYSGAYPTDEYYFVYTEWDRTKEIEVYDQLNYRRAALEGMDRYRGANKVISNDEFEMYAVRDA
;
A
#
# COMPACT_ATOMS: atom_id res chain seq x y z
N MET A 1 -36.81 7.74 7.05
CA MET A 1 -36.82 8.33 5.70
C MET A 1 -37.69 7.47 4.79
N ASN A 2 -38.59 8.05 3.98
CA ASN A 2 -39.37 7.27 3.01
C ASN A 2 -38.43 6.64 1.97
N ARG A 3 -38.75 5.45 1.47
CA ARG A 3 -37.94 4.65 0.54
C ARG A 3 -37.47 5.48 -0.66
N SER A 4 -38.40 6.19 -1.30
CA SER A 4 -38.11 7.08 -2.43
C SER A 4 -37.07 8.15 -2.11
N ARG A 5 -37.11 8.77 -0.91
CA ARG A 5 -36.10 9.79 -0.52
C ARG A 5 -34.72 9.18 -0.35
N LEU A 6 -34.63 7.96 0.18
CA LEU A 6 -33.36 7.25 0.33
C LEU A 6 -32.78 6.86 -1.04
N ASP A 7 -33.62 6.36 -1.95
CA ASP A 7 -33.19 5.97 -3.29
C ASP A 7 -32.71 7.20 -4.07
N VAL A 8 -33.38 8.35 -3.94
CA VAL A 8 -32.91 9.65 -4.46
C VAL A 8 -31.59 10.07 -3.83
N THR A 9 -31.43 9.93 -2.51
CA THR A 9 -30.18 10.28 -1.82
C THR A 9 -29.01 9.45 -2.33
N LEU A 10 -29.19 8.13 -2.49
CA LEU A 10 -28.17 7.25 -3.07
C LEU A 10 -27.87 7.62 -4.52
N ALA A 11 -28.89 7.91 -5.34
CA ALA A 11 -28.69 8.37 -6.72
C ALA A 11 -27.87 9.66 -6.79
N VAL A 12 -28.15 10.64 -5.92
CA VAL A 12 -27.34 11.86 -5.79
C VAL A 12 -25.89 11.52 -5.43
N GLY A 13 -25.66 10.58 -4.52
CA GLY A 13 -24.32 10.11 -4.18
C GLY A 13 -23.57 9.53 -5.39
N TYR A 14 -24.18 8.62 -6.14
CA TYR A 14 -23.56 8.04 -7.33
C TYR A 14 -23.31 9.07 -8.44
N LEU A 15 -24.24 10.01 -8.64
CA LEU A 15 -24.06 11.12 -9.57
C LEU A 15 -22.93 12.05 -9.13
N ALA A 16 -22.75 12.28 -7.83
CA ALA A 16 -21.65 13.08 -7.29
C ALA A 16 -20.28 12.41 -7.55
N VAL A 17 -20.17 11.09 -7.40
CA VAL A 17 -18.96 10.34 -7.77
C VAL A 17 -18.71 10.46 -9.27
N ALA A 18 -19.73 10.22 -10.10
CA ALA A 18 -19.61 10.32 -11.55
C ALA A 18 -19.16 11.73 -11.99
N ALA A 19 -19.76 12.78 -11.43
CA ALA A 19 -19.36 14.16 -11.68
C ALA A 19 -17.90 14.42 -11.25
N GLY A 20 -17.49 13.95 -10.06
CA GLY A 20 -16.11 14.07 -9.59
C GLY A 20 -15.11 13.40 -10.53
N ILE A 21 -15.41 12.19 -11.02
CA ILE A 21 -14.58 11.48 -12.00
C ILE A 21 -14.50 12.25 -13.32
N LEU A 22 -15.63 12.76 -13.82
CA LEU A 22 -15.67 13.52 -15.07
C LEU A 22 -14.88 14.83 -14.96
N VAL A 23 -14.99 15.54 -13.83
CA VAL A 23 -14.19 16.74 -13.56
C VAL A 23 -12.70 16.41 -13.50
N ALA A 24 -12.31 15.33 -12.80
CA ALA A 24 -10.92 14.90 -12.75
C ALA A 24 -10.39 14.53 -14.15
N ARG A 25 -11.17 13.80 -14.94
CA ARG A 25 -10.80 13.42 -16.32
C ARG A 25 -10.69 14.62 -17.26
N ALA A 26 -11.53 15.63 -17.08
CA ALA A 26 -11.50 16.85 -17.88
C ALA A 26 -10.31 17.78 -17.53
N ASN A 27 -9.60 17.49 -16.44
CA ASN A 27 -8.42 18.23 -15.98
C ASN A 27 -7.24 17.25 -15.80
N PRO A 28 -6.70 16.68 -16.90
CA PRO A 28 -5.55 15.80 -16.81
C PRO A 28 -4.31 16.55 -16.30
N ALA A 29 -3.35 15.82 -15.73
CA ALA A 29 -2.05 16.39 -15.42
C ALA A 29 -1.29 16.70 -16.71
N THR A 30 -0.79 17.92 -16.84
CA THR A 30 0.00 18.38 -17.99
C THR A 30 1.46 18.60 -17.66
N ALA A 31 1.81 18.50 -16.38
CA ALA A 31 3.14 18.69 -15.83
C ALA A 31 3.24 17.88 -14.52
N TYR A 32 4.42 17.88 -13.92
CA TYR A 32 4.69 17.27 -12.64
C TYR A 32 3.72 17.78 -11.56
N GLU A 33 3.18 16.84 -10.78
CA GLU A 33 2.27 17.14 -9.67
C GLU A 33 2.88 16.60 -8.39
N SER A 34 3.32 17.51 -7.51
CA SER A 34 3.83 17.15 -6.19
C SER A 34 2.76 16.56 -5.27
N SER A 35 1.48 16.73 -5.61
CA SER A 35 0.38 16.21 -4.83
C SER A 35 -0.86 16.04 -5.71
N VAL A 36 -1.35 14.80 -5.79
CA VAL A 36 -2.63 14.50 -6.45
C VAL A 36 -3.80 15.23 -5.78
N TYR A 37 -3.65 15.60 -4.50
CA TYR A 37 -4.66 16.33 -3.74
C TYR A 37 -4.83 17.76 -4.22
N THR A 38 -3.72 18.49 -4.32
CA THR A 38 -3.71 19.91 -4.75
C THR A 38 -3.78 20.03 -6.26
N GLY A 39 -3.26 19.06 -7.01
CA GLY A 39 -3.46 19.00 -8.45
C GLY A 39 -4.94 18.88 -8.81
N SER A 40 -5.77 18.25 -7.96
CA SER A 40 -7.18 17.93 -8.26
C SER A 40 -8.12 19.09 -8.06
N PRO A 41 -8.95 19.45 -9.08
CA PRO A 41 -9.90 20.53 -8.95
C PRO A 41 -10.81 20.33 -7.74
N THR A 42 -11.14 21.41 -7.04
CA THR A 42 -11.99 21.37 -5.83
C THR A 42 -13.33 20.66 -6.08
N GLY A 43 -13.89 20.75 -7.29
CA GLY A 43 -15.11 20.05 -7.69
C GLY A 43 -15.04 18.52 -7.54
N VAL A 44 -13.86 17.91 -7.74
CA VAL A 44 -13.62 16.48 -7.51
C VAL A 44 -13.87 16.14 -6.04
N TRP A 45 -13.25 16.91 -5.15
CA TRP A 45 -13.33 16.71 -3.70
C TRP A 45 -14.73 16.99 -3.15
N VAL A 46 -15.44 18.01 -3.67
CA VAL A 46 -16.84 18.27 -3.30
C VAL A 46 -17.73 17.08 -3.66
N GLY A 47 -17.58 16.53 -4.87
CA GLY A 47 -18.33 15.35 -5.31
C GLY A 47 -18.05 14.11 -4.45
N PHE A 48 -16.77 13.83 -4.20
CA PHE A 48 -16.36 12.68 -3.37
C PHE A 48 -16.76 12.84 -1.90
N ALA A 49 -16.63 14.03 -1.32
CA ALA A 49 -17.04 14.29 0.06
C ALA A 49 -18.55 14.10 0.24
N LEU A 50 -19.37 14.59 -0.69
CA LEU A 50 -20.82 14.37 -0.68
C LEU A 50 -21.17 12.88 -0.77
N ALA A 51 -20.52 12.15 -1.68
CA ALA A 51 -20.73 10.72 -1.84
C ALA A 51 -20.33 9.92 -0.58
N LEU A 52 -19.18 10.22 0.02
CA LEU A 52 -18.72 9.58 1.25
C LEU A 52 -19.63 9.89 2.44
N ALA A 53 -20.12 11.14 2.57
CA ALA A 53 -21.07 11.48 3.63
C ALA A 53 -22.36 10.65 3.52
N ILE A 54 -22.89 10.49 2.31
CA ILE A 54 -24.05 9.62 2.03
C ILE A 54 -23.71 8.15 2.31
N ALA A 55 -22.54 7.68 1.88
CA ALA A 55 -22.09 6.30 2.09
C ALA A 55 -21.95 5.96 3.59
N VAL A 56 -21.30 6.82 4.38
CA VAL A 56 -21.17 6.67 5.84
C VAL A 56 -22.54 6.64 6.50
N GLY A 57 -23.40 7.61 6.18
CA GLY A 57 -24.75 7.69 6.74
C GLY A 57 -25.58 6.45 6.45
N THR A 58 -25.57 5.97 5.20
CA THR A 58 -26.32 4.77 4.78
C THR A 58 -25.70 3.47 5.30
N ALA A 59 -24.38 3.36 5.40
CA ALA A 59 -23.70 2.22 6.00
C ALA A 59 -24.05 2.05 7.49
N LEU A 60 -24.17 3.14 8.25
CA LEU A 60 -24.51 3.10 9.67
C LEU A 60 -26.01 2.87 9.92
N THR A 61 -26.88 3.50 9.12
CA THR A 61 -28.33 3.56 9.39
C THR A 61 -29.18 2.53 8.65
N CYS A 62 -28.75 2.08 7.46
CA CYS A 62 -29.52 1.17 6.62
C CYS A 62 -29.10 -0.29 6.81
N ARG A 63 -29.96 -1.25 6.43
CA ARG A 63 -29.66 -2.69 6.45
C ARG A 63 -30.07 -3.36 5.13
N GLY A 64 -29.54 -4.54 4.86
CA GLY A 64 -29.82 -5.31 3.65
C GLY A 64 -29.37 -4.57 2.37
N ARG A 65 -30.19 -4.63 1.31
CA ARG A 65 -29.85 -4.09 -0.02
C ARG A 65 -29.39 -2.62 0.01
N ARG A 66 -30.05 -1.76 0.78
CA ARG A 66 -29.72 -0.33 0.86
C ARG A 66 -28.39 -0.06 1.54
N GLN A 67 -28.05 -0.85 2.55
CA GLN A 67 -26.73 -0.80 3.16
C GLN A 67 -25.67 -1.23 2.15
N GLY A 68 -25.95 -2.29 1.38
CA GLY A 68 -25.09 -2.73 0.29
C GLY A 68 -24.84 -1.65 -0.76
N LEU A 69 -25.89 -0.91 -1.17
CA LEU A 69 -25.75 0.24 -2.07
C LEU A 69 -24.91 1.37 -1.46
N GLY A 70 -25.13 1.69 -0.18
CA GLY A 70 -24.32 2.67 0.55
C GLY A 70 -22.85 2.26 0.64
N ILE A 71 -22.60 0.98 0.92
CA ILE A 71 -21.24 0.42 0.99
C ILE A 71 -20.57 0.46 -0.39
N ALA A 72 -21.31 0.09 -1.44
CA ALA A 72 -20.82 0.15 -2.82
C ALA A 72 -20.53 1.59 -3.27
N LEU A 73 -21.34 2.57 -2.85
CA LEU A 73 -21.07 3.99 -3.09
C LEU A 73 -19.75 4.43 -2.44
N GLY A 74 -19.55 4.11 -1.16
CA GLY A 74 -18.31 4.45 -0.46
C GLY A 74 -17.09 3.76 -1.08
N ALA A 75 -17.20 2.46 -1.36
CA ALA A 75 -16.15 1.70 -2.02
C ALA A 75 -15.81 2.27 -3.41
N MET A 76 -16.82 2.61 -4.22
CA MET A 76 -16.62 3.23 -5.53
C MET A 76 -15.94 4.59 -5.42
N THR A 77 -16.30 5.39 -4.42
CA THR A 77 -15.68 6.71 -4.19
C THR A 77 -14.21 6.55 -3.82
N VAL A 78 -13.86 5.64 -2.90
CA VAL A 78 -12.47 5.38 -2.51
C VAL A 78 -11.66 4.77 -3.65
N THR A 79 -12.25 3.87 -4.45
CA THR A 79 -11.62 3.37 -5.67
C THR A 79 -11.36 4.50 -6.67
N ALA A 80 -12.29 5.46 -6.81
CA ALA A 80 -12.09 6.63 -7.66
C ALA A 80 -10.93 7.51 -7.16
N VAL A 81 -10.80 7.71 -5.85
CA VAL A 81 -9.64 8.40 -5.24
C VAL A 81 -8.33 7.66 -5.55
N ALA A 82 -8.29 6.34 -5.29
CA ALA A 82 -7.12 5.51 -5.59
C ALA A 82 -6.78 5.46 -7.10
N SER A 83 -7.77 5.71 -7.96
CA SER A 83 -7.62 5.74 -9.42
C SER A 83 -7.33 7.13 -9.97
N LEU A 84 -7.21 8.18 -9.15
CA LEU A 84 -6.95 9.54 -9.63
C LEU A 84 -5.75 9.63 -10.58
N PRO A 85 -4.58 8.99 -10.31
CA PRO A 85 -3.45 8.97 -11.25
C PRO A 85 -3.86 8.47 -12.65
N VAL A 86 -4.70 7.42 -12.72
CA VAL A 86 -5.21 6.87 -13.98
C VAL A 86 -6.22 7.79 -14.65
N ILE A 87 -7.18 8.31 -13.87
CA ILE A 87 -8.27 9.18 -14.35
C ILE A 87 -7.71 10.48 -14.91
N ARG A 88 -6.65 10.99 -14.29
CA ARG A 88 -5.96 12.23 -14.64
C ARG A 88 -4.84 12.07 -15.66
N ASN A 89 -4.68 10.87 -16.22
CA ASN A 89 -3.71 10.63 -17.27
C ASN A 89 -2.25 10.84 -16.85
N TYR A 90 -1.89 10.47 -15.61
CA TYR A 90 -0.48 10.35 -15.23
C TYR A 90 0.19 9.34 -16.16
N HIS A 91 1.41 9.64 -16.60
CA HIS A 91 2.19 8.70 -17.40
C HIS A 91 2.53 7.46 -16.55
N PHE A 92 3.10 7.67 -15.37
CA PHE A 92 3.31 6.62 -14.38
C PHE A 92 3.25 7.18 -12.95
N LEU A 93 3.08 6.29 -11.96
CA LEU A 93 3.09 6.64 -10.55
C LEU A 93 3.96 5.67 -9.76
N GLY A 94 4.96 6.24 -9.10
CA GLY A 94 5.93 5.52 -8.30
C GLY A 94 7.30 5.57 -8.95
N MET A 95 8.30 5.91 -8.13
CA MET A 95 9.71 5.83 -8.50
C MET A 95 10.38 4.68 -7.74
N GLY A 96 11.70 4.57 -7.84
CA GLY A 96 12.44 3.52 -7.14
C GLY A 96 12.08 2.13 -7.65
N ASP A 97 11.62 1.27 -6.74
CA ASP A 97 11.21 -0.11 -7.07
C ASP A 97 10.08 -0.16 -8.12
N SER A 98 9.20 0.85 -8.18
CA SER A 98 8.13 0.91 -9.19
C SER A 98 8.67 0.95 -10.62
N MET A 99 9.82 1.59 -10.86
CA MET A 99 10.43 1.63 -12.19
C MET A 99 11.06 0.29 -12.57
N SER A 100 11.57 -0.48 -11.60
CA SER A 100 11.98 -1.86 -11.88
C SER A 100 10.80 -2.77 -12.20
N HIS A 101 9.64 -2.55 -11.57
CA HIS A 101 8.42 -3.26 -11.96
C HIS A 101 7.96 -2.90 -13.37
N LEU A 102 8.14 -1.63 -13.79
CA LEU A 102 7.93 -1.23 -15.17
C LEU A 102 8.88 -1.98 -16.12
N GLY A 103 10.18 -1.99 -15.81
CA GLY A 103 11.21 -2.72 -16.56
C GLY A 103 10.92 -4.21 -16.72
N TRP A 104 10.65 -4.92 -15.62
CA TRP A 104 10.29 -6.35 -15.68
C TRP A 104 9.04 -6.62 -16.51
N THR A 105 8.07 -5.71 -16.50
CA THR A 105 6.88 -5.86 -17.34
C THR A 105 7.21 -5.65 -18.81
N ARG A 106 8.11 -4.70 -19.13
CA ARG A 106 8.65 -4.51 -20.48
C ARG A 106 9.38 -5.76 -20.96
N ASP A 107 10.24 -6.36 -20.13
CA ASP A 107 10.93 -7.60 -20.47
C ASP A 107 9.96 -8.74 -20.78
N ILE A 108 8.90 -8.90 -19.99
CA ILE A 108 7.86 -9.91 -20.23
C ILE A 108 7.17 -9.66 -21.58
N VAL A 109 6.78 -8.42 -21.84
CA VAL A 109 6.06 -8.06 -23.08
C VAL A 109 6.96 -8.23 -24.30
N ALA A 110 8.25 -7.89 -24.19
CA ALA A 110 9.25 -8.04 -25.24
C ALA A 110 9.75 -9.49 -25.42
N GLY A 111 9.37 -10.41 -24.53
CA GLY A 111 9.83 -11.80 -24.55
C GLY A 111 11.26 -12.01 -24.04
N GLY A 112 11.84 -11.01 -23.36
CA GLY A 112 13.17 -11.09 -22.73
C GLY A 112 13.18 -11.85 -21.40
N THR A 113 12.05 -11.94 -20.71
CA THR A 113 11.92 -12.71 -19.45
C THR A 113 10.57 -13.42 -19.41
N ALA A 114 10.57 -14.69 -19.04
CA ALA A 114 9.33 -15.41 -18.82
C ALA A 114 8.73 -15.03 -17.44
N PRO A 115 7.40 -14.86 -17.29
CA PRO A 115 6.82 -14.43 -16.02
C PRO A 115 7.25 -15.31 -14.82
N HIS A 116 7.35 -16.62 -14.99
CA HIS A 116 7.71 -17.55 -13.92
C HIS A 116 9.17 -17.44 -13.43
N GLU A 117 10.03 -16.70 -14.15
CA GLU A 117 11.40 -16.39 -13.75
C GLU A 117 11.45 -15.23 -12.74
N LEU A 118 10.37 -14.45 -12.64
CA LEU A 118 10.26 -13.39 -11.64
C LEU A 118 9.90 -13.94 -10.25
N PHE A 119 10.43 -13.27 -9.23
CA PHE A 119 10.16 -13.58 -7.83
C PHE A 119 8.67 -13.44 -7.45
N TYR A 120 7.93 -12.56 -8.14
CA TYR A 120 6.50 -12.31 -7.95
C TYR A 120 5.79 -11.85 -9.25
N PRO A 121 5.37 -12.77 -10.13
CA PRO A 121 4.84 -12.39 -11.45
C PRO A 121 3.47 -11.74 -11.46
N GLY A 122 2.69 -11.84 -10.38
CA GLY A 122 1.24 -11.62 -10.42
C GLY A 122 0.82 -10.25 -10.96
N LEU A 123 1.46 -9.16 -10.49
CA LEU A 123 1.17 -7.81 -10.96
C LEU A 123 1.61 -7.58 -12.41
N HIS A 124 2.81 -8.06 -12.75
CA HIS A 124 3.39 -7.91 -14.10
C HIS A 124 2.55 -8.67 -15.14
N ALA A 125 2.18 -9.91 -14.84
CA ALA A 125 1.32 -10.72 -15.69
C ALA A 125 -0.06 -10.08 -15.91
N LEU A 126 -0.65 -9.49 -14.85
CA LEU A 126 -1.90 -8.75 -14.96
C LEU A 126 -1.75 -7.52 -15.89
N ALA A 127 -0.65 -6.77 -15.74
CA ALA A 127 -0.35 -5.64 -16.62
C ALA A 127 -0.11 -6.08 -18.08
N SER A 128 0.63 -7.17 -18.32
CA SER A 128 0.83 -7.72 -19.66
C SER A 128 -0.49 -8.12 -20.32
N VAL A 129 -1.45 -8.66 -19.57
CA VAL A 129 -2.80 -8.96 -20.09
C VAL A 129 -3.52 -7.68 -20.52
N PHE A 130 -3.48 -6.60 -19.74
CA PHE A 130 -4.05 -5.31 -20.14
C PHE A 130 -3.36 -4.72 -21.37
N HIS A 131 -2.04 -4.90 -21.48
CA HIS A 131 -1.30 -4.46 -22.65
C HIS A 131 -1.72 -5.23 -23.91
N PHE A 132 -1.63 -6.56 -23.89
CA PHE A 132 -1.91 -7.39 -25.07
C PHE A 132 -3.39 -7.40 -25.48
N LEU A 133 -4.32 -7.44 -24.52
CA LEU A 133 -5.76 -7.52 -24.83
C LEU A 133 -6.44 -6.14 -24.94
N GLY A 134 -5.95 -5.16 -24.18
CA GLY A 134 -6.55 -3.84 -24.09
C GLY A 134 -5.88 -2.78 -24.96
N GLY A 135 -4.70 -3.06 -25.53
CA GLY A 135 -3.91 -2.09 -26.29
C GLY A 135 -3.44 -0.90 -25.44
N VAL A 136 -3.36 -1.08 -24.12
CA VAL A 136 -2.94 -0.04 -23.17
C VAL A 136 -1.41 -0.04 -23.06
N SER A 137 -0.79 1.13 -22.89
CA SER A 137 0.65 1.20 -22.58
C SER A 137 0.99 0.46 -21.28
N ILE A 138 2.23 -0.01 -21.15
CA ILE A 138 2.67 -0.84 -20.02
C ILE A 138 2.57 -0.07 -18.69
N GLU A 139 2.93 1.22 -18.72
CA GLU A 139 2.88 2.13 -17.57
C GLU A 139 1.47 2.20 -17.00
N ARG A 140 0.48 2.44 -17.88
CA ARG A 140 -0.93 2.52 -17.50
C ARG A 140 -1.49 1.16 -17.12
N ALA A 141 -1.06 0.09 -17.78
CA ALA A 141 -1.46 -1.28 -17.45
C ALA A 141 -1.07 -1.67 -16.02
N LEU A 142 0.10 -1.25 -15.54
CA LEU A 142 0.52 -1.44 -14.15
C LEU A 142 -0.33 -0.64 -13.16
N LEU A 143 -0.70 0.60 -13.49
CA LEU A 143 -1.62 1.39 -12.67
C LEU A 143 -3.02 0.75 -12.60
N PHE A 144 -3.52 0.21 -13.71
CA PHE A 144 -4.75 -0.59 -13.68
C PHE A 144 -4.61 -1.83 -12.80
N GLY A 145 -3.47 -2.53 -12.89
CA GLY A 145 -3.15 -3.67 -12.03
C GLY A 145 -3.24 -3.34 -10.55
N MET A 146 -2.69 -2.20 -10.12
CA MET A 146 -2.80 -1.70 -8.74
C MET A 146 -4.28 -1.54 -8.32
N VAL A 147 -5.10 -0.88 -9.15
CA VAL A 147 -6.53 -0.64 -8.85
C VAL A 147 -7.30 -1.96 -8.76
N VAL A 148 -7.03 -2.90 -9.67
CA VAL A 148 -7.67 -4.24 -9.67
C VAL A 148 -7.34 -4.99 -8.39
N LEU A 149 -6.10 -4.91 -7.91
CA LEU A 149 -5.68 -5.56 -6.66
C LEU A 149 -6.24 -4.84 -5.41
N PHE A 150 -6.49 -3.53 -5.50
CA PHE A 150 -7.06 -2.73 -4.41
C PHE A 150 -8.55 -3.02 -4.14
N VAL A 151 -9.38 -3.16 -5.17
CA VAL A 151 -10.84 -3.36 -5.03
C VAL A 151 -11.23 -4.54 -4.12
N PRO A 152 -10.57 -5.73 -4.19
CA PRO A 152 -10.82 -6.84 -3.28
C PRO A 152 -10.75 -6.46 -1.80
N PHE A 153 -9.87 -5.54 -1.39
CA PHE A 153 -9.78 -5.08 -0.01
C PHE A 153 -11.10 -4.44 0.47
N LEU A 154 -11.64 -3.51 -0.33
CA LEU A 154 -12.87 -2.80 -0.01
C LEU A 154 -14.11 -3.72 0.02
N LEU A 155 -14.10 -4.77 -0.80
CA LEU A 155 -15.19 -5.75 -0.88
C LEU A 155 -15.11 -6.80 0.23
N PHE A 156 -13.95 -7.41 0.43
CA PHE A 156 -13.82 -8.60 1.27
C PHE A 156 -13.66 -8.29 2.75
N VAL A 157 -13.27 -7.08 3.16
CA VAL A 157 -13.31 -6.67 4.57
C VAL A 157 -14.74 -6.72 5.14
N PRO A 158 -15.74 -5.99 4.60
CA PRO A 158 -17.10 -6.04 5.12
C PRO A 158 -17.77 -7.41 4.92
N LEU A 159 -17.42 -8.15 3.86
CA LEU A 159 -17.90 -9.54 3.68
C LEU A 159 -17.34 -10.47 4.77
N THR A 160 -16.05 -10.38 5.09
CA THR A 160 -15.43 -11.14 6.20
C THR A 160 -16.14 -10.85 7.51
N VAL A 161 -16.39 -9.58 7.82
CA VAL A 161 -17.09 -9.20 9.07
C VAL A 161 -18.53 -9.69 9.08
N ARG A 162 -19.22 -9.70 7.94
CA ARG A 162 -20.56 -10.32 7.83
C ARG A 162 -20.51 -11.80 8.21
N GLU A 163 -19.52 -12.53 7.70
CA GLU A 163 -19.33 -13.94 8.02
C GLU A 163 -18.83 -14.17 9.46
N MET A 164 -18.13 -13.24 10.09
CA MET A 164 -17.69 -13.41 11.48
C MET A 164 -18.77 -13.06 12.52
N ALA A 165 -19.55 -12.00 12.29
CA ALA A 165 -20.37 -11.38 13.35
C ALA A 165 -21.89 -11.37 13.09
N ASP A 166 -22.33 -11.65 11.86
CA ASP A 166 -23.74 -11.61 11.42
C ASP A 166 -24.49 -10.32 11.84
N SER A 167 -23.76 -9.20 11.90
CA SER A 167 -24.27 -7.92 12.37
C SER A 167 -24.16 -6.89 11.27
N GLY A 168 -25.31 -6.39 10.79
CA GLY A 168 -25.33 -5.33 9.78
C GLY A 168 -24.58 -4.08 10.25
N LEU A 169 -24.64 -3.71 11.54
CA LEU A 169 -23.86 -2.58 12.05
C LEU A 169 -22.35 -2.84 11.93
N ALA A 170 -21.88 -4.03 12.29
CA ALA A 170 -20.48 -4.40 12.16
C ALA A 170 -20.00 -4.37 10.71
N VAL A 171 -20.82 -4.83 9.78
CA VAL A 171 -20.55 -4.77 8.33
C VAL A 171 -20.40 -3.32 7.85
N GLY A 172 -21.32 -2.44 8.26
CA GLY A 172 -21.26 -1.02 7.90
C GLY A 172 -20.03 -0.32 8.47
N LEU A 173 -19.67 -0.61 9.71
CA LEU A 173 -18.47 -0.06 10.36
C LEU A 173 -17.18 -0.59 9.74
N ALA A 174 -17.11 -1.89 9.42
CA ALA A 174 -15.98 -2.45 8.70
C ALA A 174 -15.79 -1.87 7.30
N ALA A 175 -16.89 -1.55 6.59
CA ALA A 175 -16.80 -0.83 5.33
C ALA A 175 -16.20 0.57 5.52
N ILE A 176 -16.64 1.32 6.53
CA ILE A 176 -16.11 2.66 6.80
C ILE A 176 -14.62 2.60 7.17
N VAL A 177 -14.20 1.63 7.99
CA VAL A 177 -12.78 1.49 8.36
C VAL A 177 -11.94 1.01 7.16
N SER A 178 -12.47 0.17 6.27
CA SER A 178 -11.74 -0.19 5.04
C SER A 178 -11.56 0.98 4.10
N TRP A 179 -12.47 1.96 4.08
CA TRP A 179 -12.30 3.19 3.31
C TRP A 179 -11.14 4.08 3.77
N MET A 180 -10.63 3.88 5.00
CA MET A 180 -9.46 4.60 5.52
C MET A 180 -8.14 4.09 4.93
N VAL A 181 -8.12 2.87 4.37
CA VAL A 181 -6.94 2.25 3.74
C VAL A 181 -5.72 2.19 4.68
N LEU A 182 -5.97 1.84 5.95
CA LEU A 182 -4.94 1.72 7.00
C LEU A 182 -3.66 0.96 6.60
N PRO A 183 -3.69 -0.09 5.75
CA PRO A 183 -2.46 -0.78 5.35
C PRO A 183 -1.42 0.10 4.61
N VAL A 184 -1.79 1.28 4.11
CA VAL A 184 -0.88 2.24 3.46
C VAL A 184 -0.33 3.23 4.49
N ASN A 185 0.98 3.19 4.74
CA ASN A 185 1.64 4.03 5.75
C ASN A 185 2.64 5.05 5.19
N ASN A 186 2.90 5.03 3.88
CA ASN A 186 3.89 5.86 3.16
C ASN A 186 5.34 5.79 3.66
N ILE A 187 5.65 4.87 4.58
CA ILE A 187 7.02 4.58 5.01
C ILE A 187 7.58 3.38 4.24
N ALA A 188 6.81 2.29 4.22
CA ALA A 188 7.19 1.06 3.52
C ALA A 188 6.04 0.44 2.71
N THR A 189 4.82 0.97 2.88
CA THR A 189 3.65 0.58 2.09
C THR A 189 3.00 1.80 1.46
N HIS A 190 2.68 1.70 0.17
CA HIS A 190 2.33 2.84 -0.67
C HIS A 190 1.17 2.50 -1.61
N MET A 191 0.38 3.51 -1.99
CA MET A 191 -0.58 3.41 -3.09
C MET A 191 0.11 3.71 -4.43
N ALA A 192 1.01 2.81 -4.84
CA ALA A 192 1.78 2.89 -6.09
C ALA A 192 2.05 1.48 -6.64
N VAL A 193 2.76 1.37 -7.77
CA VAL A 193 3.20 0.08 -8.33
C VAL A 193 4.26 -0.54 -7.43
N HIS A 194 3.82 -1.21 -6.37
CA HIS A 194 4.66 -1.84 -5.36
C HIS A 194 4.01 -3.16 -4.92
N THR A 195 4.59 -4.28 -5.36
CA THR A 195 3.97 -5.61 -5.24
C THR A 195 3.66 -6.01 -3.80
N ASN A 196 4.52 -5.62 -2.84
CA ASN A 196 4.28 -5.89 -1.42
C ASN A 196 3.03 -5.18 -0.89
N SER A 197 2.83 -3.90 -1.25
CA SER A 197 1.65 -3.14 -0.84
C SER A 197 0.40 -3.65 -1.51
N ASN A 198 0.48 -3.93 -2.82
CA ASN A 198 -0.66 -4.41 -3.58
C ASN A 198 -1.13 -5.80 -3.10
N ALA A 199 -0.21 -6.64 -2.62
CA ALA A 199 -0.55 -7.91 -1.99
C ALA A 199 -1.34 -7.76 -0.68
N LEU A 200 -1.17 -6.67 0.09
CA LEU A 200 -1.95 -6.45 1.31
C LEU A 200 -3.45 -6.36 1.00
N PHE A 201 -3.81 -5.82 -0.17
CA PHE A 201 -5.19 -5.70 -0.60
C PHE A 201 -5.84 -7.04 -1.01
N LEU A 202 -5.02 -8.07 -1.27
CA LEU A 202 -5.47 -9.44 -1.52
C LEU A 202 -5.57 -10.31 -0.26
N VAL A 203 -5.12 -9.83 0.89
CA VAL A 203 -5.23 -10.57 2.16
C VAL A 203 -6.69 -10.77 2.61
N PRO A 204 -7.60 -9.77 2.55
CA PRO A 204 -8.99 -9.98 2.97
C PRO A 204 -9.74 -11.09 2.20
N PRO A 205 -9.59 -11.27 0.88
CA PRO A 205 -10.12 -12.45 0.18
C PRO A 205 -9.68 -13.79 0.79
N VAL A 206 -8.42 -13.91 1.21
CA VAL A 206 -7.89 -15.12 1.84
C VAL A 206 -8.52 -15.31 3.22
N VAL A 207 -8.58 -14.26 4.03
CA VAL A 207 -9.22 -14.31 5.37
C VAL A 207 -10.71 -14.63 5.25
N PHE A 208 -11.40 -14.07 4.26
CA PHE A 208 -12.78 -14.41 3.94
C PHE A 208 -12.93 -15.90 3.63
N ALA A 209 -12.05 -16.47 2.79
CA ALA A 209 -12.08 -17.89 2.45
C ALA A 209 -11.86 -18.78 3.68
N VAL A 210 -10.97 -18.39 4.60
CA VAL A 210 -10.79 -19.06 5.90
C VAL A 210 -12.06 -19.02 6.73
N VAL A 211 -12.65 -17.83 6.94
CA VAL A 211 -13.87 -17.67 7.73
C VAL A 211 -15.04 -18.43 7.09
N ALA A 212 -15.19 -18.37 5.77
CA ALA A 212 -16.21 -19.10 5.04
C ALA A 212 -16.04 -20.61 5.17
N TYR A 213 -14.82 -21.13 5.09
CA TYR A 213 -14.53 -22.55 5.33
C TYR A 213 -14.91 -22.99 6.75
N LEU A 214 -14.56 -22.19 7.76
CA LEU A 214 -14.85 -22.48 9.17
C LEU A 214 -16.35 -22.43 9.48
N ARG A 215 -17.07 -21.41 8.98
CA ARG A 215 -18.49 -21.19 9.29
C ARG A 215 -19.43 -22.06 8.45
N ARG A 216 -19.18 -22.16 7.15
CA ARG A 216 -20.11 -22.75 6.17
C ARG A 216 -19.74 -24.18 5.86
N ARG A 217 -19.77 -25.04 6.88
CA ARG A 217 -19.63 -26.51 6.71
C ARG A 217 -20.53 -26.95 5.55
N ALA A 218 -19.98 -27.77 4.65
CA ALA A 218 -20.57 -28.20 3.38
C ALA A 218 -22.02 -28.71 3.51
N THR A 219 -22.97 -27.77 3.53
CA THR A 219 -24.37 -27.94 3.15
C THR A 219 -24.52 -27.74 1.63
N VAL A 220 -23.51 -27.14 1.00
CA VAL A 220 -23.34 -27.01 -0.45
C VAL A 220 -22.62 -28.26 -0.95
N GLU A 221 -23.13 -28.84 -2.03
CA GLU A 221 -22.60 -30.00 -2.74
C GLU A 221 -21.07 -30.00 -2.78
N ARG A 222 -20.47 -31.10 -2.32
CA ARG A 222 -19.01 -31.27 -2.42
C ARG A 222 -18.61 -31.26 -3.89
N LEU A 223 -17.49 -30.64 -4.20
CA LEU A 223 -16.89 -30.76 -5.53
C LEU A 223 -16.47 -32.22 -5.78
N PRO A 224 -16.19 -32.60 -7.04
CA PRO A 224 -15.54 -33.87 -7.34
C PRO A 224 -14.34 -34.11 -6.41
N LEU A 225 -14.13 -35.39 -6.04
CA LEU A 225 -13.13 -35.81 -5.03
C LEU A 225 -13.47 -35.41 -3.58
N GLY A 226 -14.68 -34.90 -3.31
CA GLY A 226 -15.13 -34.58 -1.96
C GLY A 226 -14.57 -33.25 -1.40
N LEU A 227 -13.99 -32.41 -2.26
CA LEU A 227 -13.38 -31.15 -1.87
C LEU A 227 -14.43 -30.11 -1.49
N SER A 228 -14.13 -29.34 -0.43
CA SER A 228 -14.94 -28.17 -0.08
C SER A 228 -14.68 -27.04 -1.07
N PRO A 229 -15.72 -26.40 -1.64
CA PRO A 229 -15.55 -25.20 -2.47
C PRO A 229 -14.75 -24.09 -1.77
N PHE A 230 -14.89 -23.96 -0.44
CA PHE A 230 -14.17 -22.97 0.35
C PHE A 230 -12.69 -23.33 0.53
N SER A 231 -12.33 -24.61 0.56
CA SER A 231 -10.92 -25.04 0.52
C SER A 231 -10.28 -24.70 -0.82
N VAL A 232 -11.00 -24.89 -1.93
CA VAL A 232 -10.54 -24.51 -3.27
C VAL A 232 -10.37 -22.99 -3.36
N LEU A 233 -11.35 -22.22 -2.88
CA LEU A 233 -11.27 -20.77 -2.83
C LEU A 233 -10.06 -20.30 -2.01
N LEU A 234 -9.81 -20.90 -0.85
CA LEU A 234 -8.65 -20.59 -0.03
C LEU A 234 -7.33 -20.90 -0.76
N ALA A 235 -7.23 -22.06 -1.40
CA ALA A 235 -6.04 -22.42 -2.18
C ALA A 235 -5.81 -21.42 -3.34
N LEU A 236 -6.85 -21.10 -4.12
CA LEU A 236 -6.73 -20.18 -5.25
C LEU A 236 -6.36 -18.76 -4.81
N THR A 237 -6.99 -18.24 -3.77
CA THR A 237 -6.68 -16.89 -3.25
C THR A 237 -5.29 -16.83 -2.61
N ALA A 238 -4.85 -17.89 -1.93
CA ALA A 238 -3.50 -17.98 -1.37
C ALA A 238 -2.42 -18.12 -2.47
N ILE A 239 -2.67 -18.88 -3.54
CA ILE A 239 -1.78 -18.96 -4.71
C ILE A 239 -1.70 -17.60 -5.39
N ALA A 240 -2.83 -16.92 -5.61
CA ALA A 240 -2.83 -15.57 -6.17
C ALA A 240 -2.00 -14.61 -5.29
N LEU A 241 -2.15 -14.69 -3.96
CA LEU A 241 -1.35 -13.90 -3.01
C LEU A 241 0.14 -14.22 -3.11
N LEU A 242 0.52 -15.50 -3.19
CA LEU A 242 1.91 -15.94 -3.36
C LEU A 242 2.53 -15.36 -4.65
N LEU A 243 1.78 -15.42 -5.76
CA LEU A 243 2.23 -14.90 -7.05
C LEU A 243 2.35 -13.37 -7.06
N VAL A 244 1.53 -12.65 -6.31
CA VAL A 244 1.63 -11.19 -6.19
C VAL A 244 2.74 -10.80 -5.21
N HIS A 245 2.82 -11.41 -4.02
CA HIS A 245 3.96 -11.23 -3.13
C HIS A 245 4.11 -12.34 -2.06
N PRO A 246 5.27 -13.02 -1.99
CA PRO A 246 5.50 -14.15 -1.08
C PRO A 246 5.53 -13.76 0.40
N GLN A 247 5.99 -12.56 0.76
CA GLN A 247 5.97 -12.10 2.16
C GLN A 247 4.55 -12.06 2.75
N GLN A 248 3.55 -11.63 1.98
CA GLN A 248 2.18 -11.59 2.50
C GLN A 248 1.57 -13.00 2.56
N MET A 249 1.99 -13.90 1.66
CA MET A 249 1.68 -15.32 1.78
C MET A 249 2.30 -15.94 3.05
N PHE A 250 3.55 -15.61 3.39
CA PHE A 250 4.18 -16.05 4.63
C PHE A 250 3.38 -15.62 5.87
N ASN A 251 2.93 -14.37 5.90
CA ASN A 251 2.07 -13.87 6.97
C ASN A 251 0.73 -14.62 7.05
N VAL A 252 0.15 -15.00 5.92
CA VAL A 252 -1.05 -15.87 5.88
C VAL A 252 -0.73 -17.27 6.44
N VAL A 253 0.42 -17.86 6.11
CA VAL A 253 0.84 -19.16 6.67
C VAL A 253 0.96 -19.09 8.20
N ILE A 254 1.53 -18.01 8.74
CA ILE A 254 1.57 -17.78 10.19
C ILE A 254 0.15 -17.64 10.76
N LEU A 255 -0.72 -16.88 10.10
CA LEU A 255 -2.11 -16.68 10.53
C LEU A 255 -2.87 -18.02 10.62
N ILE A 256 -2.90 -18.82 9.56
CA ILE A 256 -3.62 -20.11 9.54
C ILE A 256 -2.97 -21.15 10.46
N GLY A 257 -1.64 -21.11 10.60
CA GLY A 257 -0.90 -21.97 11.51
C GLY A 257 -1.23 -21.67 12.96
N ALA A 258 -1.32 -20.39 13.32
CA ALA A 258 -1.75 -19.94 14.64
C ALA A 258 -3.21 -20.33 14.92
N ILE A 259 -4.12 -20.17 13.95
CA ILE A 259 -5.51 -20.62 14.09
C ILE A 259 -5.57 -22.13 14.33
N THR A 260 -4.81 -22.91 13.56
CA THR A 260 -4.72 -24.37 13.72
C THR A 260 -4.20 -24.74 15.11
N ALA A 261 -3.14 -24.07 15.58
CA ALA A 261 -2.60 -24.28 16.92
C ALA A 261 -3.66 -23.98 18.01
N VAL A 262 -4.41 -22.88 17.87
CA VAL A 262 -5.52 -22.54 18.77
C VAL A 262 -6.61 -23.61 18.76
N GLN A 263 -6.98 -24.15 17.59
CA GLN A 263 -7.94 -25.24 17.49
C GLN A 263 -7.48 -26.50 18.24
N TYR A 264 -6.22 -26.88 18.11
CA TYR A 264 -5.66 -28.03 18.86
C TYR A 264 -5.57 -27.76 20.36
N LEU A 265 -5.14 -26.56 20.77
CA LEU A 265 -5.12 -26.16 22.18
C LEU A 265 -6.53 -26.15 22.78
N ALA A 266 -7.53 -25.69 22.03
CA ALA A 266 -8.92 -25.71 22.47
C ALA A 266 -9.43 -27.15 22.66
N ARG A 267 -9.12 -28.07 21.73
CA ARG A 267 -9.45 -29.51 21.84
C ARG A 267 -8.76 -30.20 23.00
N TRP A 268 -7.57 -29.75 23.36
CA TRP A 268 -6.84 -30.29 24.51
C TRP A 268 -7.35 -29.74 25.84
N ARG A 269 -7.77 -28.47 25.88
CA ARG A 269 -8.11 -27.76 27.11
C ARG A 269 -9.59 -27.80 27.49
N PHE A 270 -10.49 -27.90 26.52
CA PHE A 270 -11.93 -27.79 26.73
C PHE A 270 -12.66 -29.01 26.19
N ASP A 271 -13.61 -29.53 26.97
CA ASP A 271 -14.51 -30.60 26.55
C ASP A 271 -15.72 -30.06 25.78
N ASP A 272 -16.11 -28.82 26.05
CA ASP A 272 -17.21 -28.10 25.39
C ASP A 272 -16.78 -26.65 25.11
N HIS A 273 -16.64 -26.31 23.83
CA HIS A 273 -16.28 -24.98 23.36
C HIS A 273 -16.68 -24.80 21.88
N PRO A 274 -17.14 -23.62 21.43
CA PRO A 274 -17.60 -23.40 20.05
C PRO A 274 -16.57 -23.75 18.97
N MET A 275 -15.30 -23.51 19.27
CA MET A 275 -14.18 -23.85 18.37
C MET A 275 -14.06 -25.35 18.08
N LEU A 276 -14.62 -26.23 18.92
CA LEU A 276 -14.61 -27.67 18.72
C LEU A 276 -15.55 -28.09 17.59
N GLU A 277 -16.59 -27.30 17.32
CA GLU A 277 -17.56 -27.54 16.24
C GLU A 277 -17.00 -27.13 14.87
N HIS A 278 -15.96 -26.30 14.84
CA HIS A 278 -15.33 -25.83 13.61
C HIS A 278 -14.47 -26.93 12.96
N PRO A 279 -14.45 -27.00 11.62
CA PRO A 279 -13.49 -27.86 10.92
C PRO A 279 -12.06 -27.37 11.17
N THR A 280 -11.11 -28.32 11.22
CA THR A 280 -9.70 -27.98 11.44
C THR A 280 -9.09 -27.37 10.18
N LEU A 281 -8.16 -26.43 10.36
CA LEU A 281 -7.35 -25.85 9.28
C LEU A 281 -6.02 -26.59 9.06
N ALA A 282 -5.85 -27.77 9.64
CA ALA A 282 -4.58 -28.51 9.58
C ALA A 282 -4.18 -28.86 8.14
N ALA A 283 -5.11 -29.36 7.33
CA ALA A 283 -4.84 -29.70 5.93
C ALA A 283 -4.46 -28.47 5.10
N GLN A 284 -5.14 -27.35 5.33
CA GLN A 284 -4.90 -26.07 4.68
C GLN A 284 -3.55 -25.49 5.12
N THR A 285 -3.21 -25.60 6.40
CA THR A 285 -1.91 -25.18 6.94
C THR A 285 -0.76 -25.99 6.33
N LEU A 286 -0.91 -27.31 6.23
CA LEU A 286 0.07 -28.17 5.59
C LEU A 286 0.20 -27.88 4.09
N LEU A 287 -0.92 -27.70 3.39
CA LEU A 287 -0.92 -27.38 1.96
C LEU A 287 -0.24 -26.03 1.70
N LEU A 288 -0.68 -24.97 2.38
CA LEU A 288 -0.19 -23.62 2.15
C LEU A 288 1.23 -23.43 2.68
N GLY A 289 1.55 -24.03 3.84
CA GLY A 289 2.91 -24.09 4.36
C GLY A 289 3.85 -24.89 3.47
N GLY A 290 3.39 -26.01 2.90
CA GLY A 290 4.13 -26.80 1.92
C GLY A 290 4.38 -26.05 0.61
N LEU A 291 3.34 -25.41 0.05
CA LEU A 291 3.46 -24.58 -1.16
C LEU A 291 4.45 -23.42 -0.95
N PHE A 292 4.31 -22.67 0.15
CA PHE A 292 5.23 -21.60 0.49
C PHE A 292 6.64 -22.14 0.75
N GLY A 293 6.78 -23.26 1.45
CA GLY A 293 8.06 -23.90 1.74
C GLY A 293 8.80 -24.33 0.47
N LEU A 294 8.11 -24.97 -0.47
CA LEU A 294 8.67 -25.34 -1.77
C LEU A 294 9.14 -24.10 -2.55
N TRP A 295 8.31 -23.05 -2.58
CA TRP A 295 8.70 -21.78 -3.19
C TRP A 295 9.94 -21.17 -2.48
N ALA A 296 9.96 -21.15 -1.16
CA ALA A 296 11.06 -20.57 -0.37
C ALA A 296 12.38 -21.33 -0.57
N LEU A 297 12.33 -22.66 -0.69
CA LEU A 297 13.50 -23.50 -0.98
C LEU A 297 14.09 -23.20 -2.36
N GLY A 298 13.23 -22.98 -3.36
CA GLY A 298 13.64 -22.63 -4.72
C GLY A 298 14.17 -21.21 -4.88
N ASN A 299 14.02 -20.34 -3.88
CA ASN A 299 14.33 -18.91 -4.00
C ASN A 299 15.52 -18.50 -3.12
N GLU A 300 16.70 -18.39 -3.72
CA GLU A 300 17.94 -18.01 -3.03
C GLU A 300 17.86 -16.63 -2.35
N ARG A 301 17.30 -15.63 -3.04
CA ARG A 301 17.14 -14.28 -2.48
C ARG A 301 16.31 -14.26 -1.19
N PHE A 302 15.28 -15.11 -1.10
CA PHE A 302 14.48 -15.22 0.11
C PHE A 302 15.31 -15.87 1.23
N ARG A 303 15.99 -16.97 0.92
CA ARG A 303 16.84 -17.69 1.88
C ARG A 303 17.96 -16.80 2.44
N SER A 304 18.64 -16.03 1.59
CA SER A 304 19.69 -15.11 2.03
C SER A 304 19.14 -14.00 2.94
N SER A 305 17.97 -13.44 2.60
CA SER A 305 17.29 -12.44 3.43
C SER A 305 16.87 -13.00 4.81
N ALA A 306 16.39 -14.25 4.84
CA ALA A 306 16.02 -14.93 6.08
C ALA A 306 17.25 -15.21 6.97
N ILE A 307 18.35 -15.67 6.38
CA ILE A 307 19.62 -15.89 7.09
C ILE A 307 20.14 -14.55 7.63
N ALA A 308 20.14 -13.49 6.82
CA ALA A 308 20.60 -12.16 7.23
C ALA A 308 19.79 -11.61 8.41
N LEU A 309 18.47 -11.82 8.42
CA LEU A 309 17.62 -11.44 9.55
C LEU A 309 18.02 -12.18 10.83
N VAL A 310 18.17 -13.50 10.75
CA VAL A 310 18.54 -14.34 11.92
C VAL A 310 19.92 -13.97 12.42
N SER A 311 20.90 -13.81 11.52
CA SER A 311 22.25 -13.39 11.86
C SER A 311 22.26 -12.00 12.49
N GLY A 312 21.53 -11.03 11.92
CA GLY A 312 21.46 -9.66 12.44
C GLY A 312 20.84 -9.57 13.84
N LEU A 313 19.87 -10.44 14.17
CA LEU A 313 19.32 -10.54 15.53
C LEU A 313 20.31 -11.12 16.55
N LEU A 314 21.32 -11.88 16.10
CA LEU A 314 22.31 -12.53 16.97
C LEU A 314 23.57 -11.68 17.19
N THR A 315 23.84 -10.68 16.34
CA THR A 315 25.11 -9.93 16.34
C THR A 315 25.02 -8.52 16.95
N ASP A 316 23.93 -8.17 17.64
CA ASP A 316 23.69 -6.89 18.37
C ASP A 316 23.89 -5.57 17.58
N ASP A 317 24.16 -5.61 16.29
CA ASP A 317 24.39 -4.44 15.43
C ASP A 317 23.07 -3.80 14.95
N THR A 318 22.23 -3.39 15.89
CA THR A 318 20.86 -2.90 15.61
C THR A 318 20.83 -1.36 15.48
N GLY A 319 21.29 -0.85 14.34
CA GLY A 319 21.36 0.59 13.99
C GLY A 319 20.01 1.35 13.85
N ALA A 320 18.90 0.78 14.33
CA ALA A 320 17.55 1.36 14.20
C ALA A 320 17.41 2.72 14.90
N GLY A 321 18.02 2.89 16.09
CA GLY A 321 17.97 4.14 16.86
C GLY A 321 18.67 5.32 16.17
N ASN A 322 19.81 5.05 15.51
CA ASN A 322 20.60 6.09 14.83
C ASN A 322 19.85 6.66 13.62
N THR A 323 19.17 5.80 12.85
CA THR A 323 18.38 6.21 11.68
C THR A 323 17.21 7.11 12.07
N VAL A 324 16.50 6.77 13.16
CA VAL A 324 15.35 7.56 13.64
C VAL A 324 15.81 8.93 14.14
N ASN A 325 16.91 9.00 14.89
CA ASN A 325 17.45 10.27 15.38
C ASN A 325 17.93 11.17 14.24
N GLN A 326 18.59 10.62 13.22
CA GLN A 326 19.00 11.37 12.04
C GLN A 326 17.80 11.96 11.28
N ARG A 327 16.79 11.13 10.99
CA ARG A 327 15.56 11.60 10.30
C ARG A 327 14.77 12.61 11.14
N GLY A 328 14.73 12.42 12.46
CA GLY A 328 14.10 13.37 13.38
C GLY A 328 14.79 14.73 13.37
N THR A 329 16.12 14.76 13.32
CA THR A 329 16.91 16.00 13.25
C THR A 329 16.65 16.74 11.95
N SER A 330 16.74 16.06 10.81
CA SER A 330 16.45 16.65 9.50
C SER A 330 15.01 17.17 9.39
N LEU A 331 14.05 16.46 9.98
CA LEU A 331 12.65 16.90 10.00
C LEU A 331 12.46 18.19 10.82
N THR A 332 13.15 18.32 11.96
CA THR A 332 13.09 19.56 12.75
C THR A 332 13.76 20.74 12.07
N GLU A 333 14.81 20.50 11.28
CA GLU A 333 15.49 21.56 10.52
C GLU A 333 14.60 22.19 9.44
N ILE A 334 13.68 21.42 8.87
CA ILE A 334 12.70 21.89 7.87
C ILE A 334 11.36 22.33 8.49
N GLY A 335 11.33 22.53 9.82
CA GLY A 335 10.16 23.06 10.54
C GLY A 335 9.07 22.03 10.89
N GLY A 336 9.30 20.75 10.63
CA GLY A 336 8.38 19.66 10.97
C GLY A 336 8.62 19.03 12.33
N SER A 337 7.76 18.09 12.71
CA SER A 337 7.97 17.31 13.94
C SER A 337 7.48 15.86 13.83
N LEU A 338 8.12 14.94 14.57
CA LEU A 338 7.71 13.54 14.62
C LEU A 338 6.27 13.36 15.16
N PRO A 339 5.80 14.09 16.20
CA PRO A 339 4.41 14.02 16.63
C PRO A 339 3.41 14.44 15.55
N GLU A 340 3.73 15.48 14.77
CA GLU A 340 2.90 15.92 13.66
C GLU A 340 2.82 14.84 12.56
N LEU A 341 3.96 14.25 12.17
CA LEU A 341 3.98 13.14 11.22
C LEU A 341 3.21 11.92 11.76
N PHE A 342 3.34 11.61 13.04
CA PHE A 342 2.56 10.56 13.67
C PHE A 342 1.07 10.83 13.58
N VAL A 343 0.64 12.07 13.85
CA VAL A 343 -0.76 12.46 13.72
C VAL A 343 -1.24 12.29 12.29
N LYS A 344 -0.47 12.76 11.31
CA LYS A 344 -0.83 12.68 9.89
C LYS A 344 -0.92 11.25 9.38
N LEU A 345 0.05 10.39 9.74
CA LEU A 345 0.21 9.06 9.15
C LEU A 345 -0.41 7.90 9.95
N PHE A 346 -0.59 8.07 11.27
CA PHE A 346 -0.88 6.94 12.15
C PHE A 346 -2.00 7.19 13.17
N LEU A 347 -2.54 8.41 13.31
CA LEU A 347 -3.54 8.66 14.36
C LEU A 347 -4.83 7.85 14.16
N ASP A 348 -5.33 7.76 12.94
CA ASP A 348 -6.50 6.95 12.60
C ASP A 348 -6.25 5.46 12.88
N ALA A 349 -5.11 4.92 12.43
CA ALA A 349 -4.69 3.56 12.70
C ALA A 349 -4.47 3.29 14.20
N ALA A 350 -3.93 4.25 14.95
CA ALA A 350 -3.71 4.16 16.39
C ALA A 350 -5.04 4.17 17.15
N ILE A 351 -6.01 5.01 16.77
CA ILE A 351 -7.36 5.02 17.34
C ILE A 351 -8.03 3.66 17.07
N VAL A 352 -7.99 3.17 15.83
CA VAL A 352 -8.57 1.88 15.47
C VAL A 352 -7.90 0.73 16.23
N GLY A 353 -6.56 0.72 16.26
CA GLY A 353 -5.77 -0.26 16.99
C GLY A 353 -6.06 -0.27 18.49
N LEU A 354 -6.19 0.90 19.12
CA LEU A 354 -6.55 1.03 20.53
C LEU A 354 -7.96 0.49 20.80
N VAL A 355 -8.94 0.87 19.98
CA VAL A 355 -10.32 0.36 20.10
C VAL A 355 -10.36 -1.16 19.97
N VAL A 356 -9.66 -1.72 18.98
CA VAL A 356 -9.57 -3.17 18.79
C VAL A 356 -8.85 -3.84 19.96
N GLY A 357 -7.73 -3.31 20.43
CA GLY A 357 -6.97 -3.85 21.55
C GLY A 357 -7.80 -3.89 22.85
N LEU A 358 -8.45 -2.79 23.20
CA LEU A 358 -9.36 -2.73 24.36
C LEU A 358 -10.54 -3.69 24.20
N PHE A 359 -11.10 -3.79 22.99
CA PHE A 359 -12.18 -4.73 22.71
C PHE A 359 -11.74 -6.19 22.91
N VAL A 360 -10.57 -6.58 22.40
CA VAL A 360 -10.02 -7.94 22.59
C VAL A 360 -9.82 -8.25 24.08
N LEU A 361 -9.30 -7.29 24.87
CA LEU A 361 -9.20 -7.45 26.32
C LEU A 361 -10.56 -7.66 26.98
N VAL A 362 -11.58 -6.89 26.60
CA VAL A 362 -12.96 -7.05 27.09
C VAL A 362 -13.53 -8.42 26.73
N VAL A 363 -13.22 -8.94 25.54
CA VAL A 363 -13.60 -10.30 25.12
C VAL A 363 -12.91 -11.36 25.98
N TRP A 364 -11.62 -11.24 26.25
CA TRP A 364 -10.86 -12.20 27.06
C TRP A 364 -11.26 -12.21 28.53
N VAL A 365 -11.63 -11.07 29.10
CA VAL A 365 -12.18 -10.97 30.47
C VAL A 365 -13.67 -11.38 30.52
N ARG A 366 -14.23 -11.89 29.41
CA ARG A 366 -15.63 -12.35 29.28
C ARG A 366 -16.67 -11.28 29.62
N ARG A 367 -16.35 -10.00 29.40
CA ARG A 367 -17.26 -8.86 29.60
C ARG A 367 -17.93 -8.39 28.31
N SER A 368 -17.65 -9.02 27.18
CA SER A 368 -18.29 -8.71 25.89
C SER A 368 -19.69 -9.32 25.78
N SER A 369 -20.62 -8.63 25.13
CA SER A 369 -21.93 -9.18 24.72
C SER A 369 -21.90 -10.00 23.43
N LEU A 370 -20.73 -10.44 22.97
CA LEU A 370 -20.63 -11.28 21.79
C LEU A 370 -21.22 -12.66 22.07
N ALA A 371 -21.98 -13.18 21.10
CA ALA A 371 -22.32 -14.60 21.05
C ALA A 371 -21.05 -15.44 20.87
N ASP A 372 -21.17 -16.72 21.19
CA ASP A 372 -20.06 -17.65 21.27
C ASP A 372 -19.33 -17.87 19.93
N GLU A 373 -20.08 -17.94 18.83
CA GLU A 373 -19.53 -18.13 17.48
C GLU A 373 -18.69 -16.91 17.00
N PRO A 374 -19.20 -15.66 16.98
CA PRO A 374 -18.35 -14.49 16.71
C PRO A 374 -17.16 -14.35 17.66
N ARG A 375 -17.31 -14.74 18.93
CA ARG A 375 -16.21 -14.71 19.90
C ARG A 375 -15.09 -15.67 19.50
N ALA A 376 -15.41 -16.85 18.97
CA ALA A 376 -14.42 -17.79 18.47
C ALA A 376 -13.61 -17.19 17.30
N PHE A 377 -14.27 -16.56 16.33
CA PHE A 377 -13.58 -15.87 15.23
C PHE A 377 -12.69 -14.72 15.69
N VAL A 378 -13.19 -13.88 16.62
CA VAL A 378 -12.36 -12.81 17.22
C VAL A 378 -11.14 -13.40 17.90
N ASN A 379 -11.29 -14.48 18.67
CA ASN A 379 -10.17 -15.14 19.36
C ASN A 379 -9.16 -15.74 18.37
N TYR A 380 -9.59 -16.37 17.28
CA TYR A 380 -8.69 -16.87 16.25
C TYR A 380 -7.80 -15.77 15.68
N VAL A 381 -8.40 -14.66 15.24
CA VAL A 381 -7.63 -13.54 14.67
C VAL A 381 -6.76 -12.87 15.73
N SER A 382 -7.30 -12.65 16.94
CA SER A 382 -6.58 -11.97 18.03
C SER A 382 -5.39 -12.77 18.54
N LEU A 383 -5.52 -14.09 18.68
CA LEU A 383 -4.41 -14.96 19.09
C LEU A 383 -3.38 -15.12 17.97
N ALA A 384 -3.79 -15.07 16.70
CA ALA A 384 -2.85 -15.04 15.58
C ALA A 384 -2.05 -13.74 15.49
N LEU A 385 -2.53 -12.62 16.06
CA LEU A 385 -1.74 -11.39 16.19
C LEU A 385 -0.52 -11.56 17.10
N VAL A 386 -0.48 -12.56 17.99
CA VAL A 386 0.67 -12.79 18.89
C VAL A 386 1.93 -13.17 18.10
N PRO A 387 1.97 -14.27 17.30
CA PRO A 387 3.15 -14.58 16.50
C PRO A 387 3.42 -13.52 15.42
N LEU A 388 2.40 -12.89 14.84
CA LEU A 388 2.58 -11.80 13.88
C LEU A 388 3.22 -10.55 14.51
N GLY A 389 2.86 -10.23 15.75
CA GLY A 389 3.46 -9.17 16.55
C GLY A 389 4.87 -9.52 17.00
N GLY A 390 5.14 -10.78 17.32
CA GLY A 390 6.50 -11.28 17.55
C GLY A 390 7.40 -11.11 16.32
N LEU A 391 6.87 -11.41 15.13
CA LEU A 391 7.59 -11.18 13.87
C LEU A 391 7.82 -9.68 13.61
N PHE A 392 6.84 -8.83 13.91
CA PHE A 392 7.03 -7.37 13.86
C PHE A 392 8.16 -6.92 14.78
N ALA A 393 8.20 -7.39 16.03
CA ALA A 393 9.27 -7.03 16.97
C ALA A 393 10.66 -7.49 16.47
N ALA A 394 10.75 -8.69 15.91
CA ALA A 394 11.98 -9.20 15.29
C ALA A 394 12.43 -8.31 14.12
N TYR A 395 11.52 -7.91 13.23
CA TYR A 395 11.85 -6.98 12.15
C TYR A 395 12.19 -5.58 12.65
N PHE A 396 11.54 -5.10 13.70
CA PHE A 396 11.80 -3.76 14.24
C PHE A 396 13.23 -3.65 14.78
N LEU A 397 13.74 -4.72 15.39
CA LEU A 397 15.12 -4.79 15.87
C LEU A 397 16.12 -4.90 14.71
N GLY A 398 15.85 -5.73 13.69
CA GLY A 398 16.81 -5.98 12.61
C GLY A 398 16.72 -5.04 11.40
N THR A 399 15.51 -4.79 10.89
CA THR A 399 15.26 -4.07 9.63
C THR A 399 13.96 -3.22 9.71
N PRO A 400 14.03 -1.95 10.15
CA PRO A 400 12.84 -1.12 10.40
C PRO A 400 11.84 -1.03 9.24
N THR A 401 12.31 -0.97 7.99
CA THR A 401 11.44 -0.98 6.80
C THR A 401 10.59 -2.25 6.70
N MET A 402 11.15 -3.42 7.03
CA MET A 402 10.39 -4.68 7.05
C MET A 402 9.36 -4.68 8.18
N ALA A 403 9.64 -4.01 9.30
CA ALA A 403 8.69 -3.85 10.38
C ALA A 403 7.45 -3.05 9.92
N PHE A 404 7.65 -1.96 9.17
CA PHE A 404 6.52 -1.18 8.61
C PHE A 404 5.74 -1.96 7.54
N ARG A 405 6.37 -2.84 6.77
CA ARG A 405 5.66 -3.79 5.89
C ARG A 405 4.80 -4.77 6.70
N GLN A 406 5.32 -5.25 7.84
CA GLN A 406 4.59 -6.15 8.73
C GLN A 406 3.41 -5.46 9.42
N VAL A 407 3.57 -4.20 9.83
CA VAL A 407 2.48 -3.37 10.35
C VAL A 407 1.36 -3.23 9.33
N GLY A 408 1.69 -3.06 8.03
CA GLY A 408 0.70 -3.06 6.96
C GLY A 408 -0.20 -4.31 6.95
N PHE A 409 0.39 -5.50 7.16
CA PHE A 409 -0.37 -6.76 7.28
C PHE A 409 -1.25 -6.79 8.54
N ILE A 410 -0.69 -6.37 9.68
CA ILE A 410 -1.45 -6.29 10.95
C ILE A 410 -2.64 -5.33 10.79
N TYR A 411 -2.48 -4.20 10.12
CA TYR A 411 -3.57 -3.26 9.85
C TYR A 411 -4.69 -3.85 9.03
N VAL A 412 -4.44 -4.81 8.14
CA VAL A 412 -5.52 -5.55 7.45
C VAL A 412 -6.39 -6.30 8.47
N LEU A 413 -5.78 -7.03 9.40
CA LEU A 413 -6.50 -7.78 10.43
C LEU A 413 -7.21 -6.86 11.43
N LEU A 414 -6.57 -5.75 11.82
CA LEU A 414 -7.19 -4.73 12.66
C LEU A 414 -8.40 -4.08 11.97
N THR A 415 -8.34 -3.82 10.66
CA THR A 415 -9.47 -3.30 9.87
C THR A 415 -10.69 -4.24 9.96
N ILE A 416 -10.47 -5.55 9.89
CA ILE A 416 -11.54 -6.56 10.02
C ILE A 416 -12.09 -6.58 11.45
N LEU A 417 -11.24 -6.64 12.46
CA LEU A 417 -11.67 -6.66 13.87
C LEU A 417 -12.36 -5.35 14.29
N ALA A 418 -11.97 -4.22 13.71
CA ALA A 418 -12.53 -2.90 14.02
C ALA A 418 -14.03 -2.84 13.77
N GLY A 419 -14.54 -3.45 12.70
CA GLY A 419 -15.98 -3.48 12.44
C GLY A 419 -16.78 -4.10 13.59
N ILE A 420 -16.27 -5.21 14.16
CA ILE A 420 -16.90 -5.91 15.29
C ILE A 420 -16.73 -5.10 16.58
N ALA A 421 -15.52 -4.60 16.85
CA ALA A 421 -15.18 -3.81 18.02
C ALA A 421 -16.04 -2.53 18.11
N LEU A 422 -16.10 -1.76 17.02
CA LEU A 422 -16.88 -0.54 16.92
C LEU A 422 -18.38 -0.83 17.03
N ALA A 423 -18.88 -1.96 16.51
CA ALA A 423 -20.29 -2.30 16.65
C ALA A 423 -20.68 -2.54 18.12
N GLN A 424 -19.80 -3.20 18.88
CA GLN A 424 -20.00 -3.39 20.33
C GLN A 424 -19.90 -2.05 21.08
N LEU A 425 -18.96 -1.19 20.71
CA LEU A 425 -18.81 0.14 21.30
C LEU A 425 -20.05 1.02 21.06
N VAL A 426 -20.51 1.12 19.81
CA VAL A 426 -21.71 1.90 19.42
C VAL A 426 -22.98 1.30 20.05
N GLY A 427 -23.08 -0.02 20.11
CA GLY A 427 -24.17 -0.72 20.81
C GLY A 427 -24.19 -0.43 22.31
N GLY A 428 -23.02 -0.40 22.96
CA GLY A 428 -22.87 -0.02 24.36
C GLY A 428 -23.20 1.44 24.63
N LEU A 429 -22.73 2.34 23.76
CA LEU A 429 -23.02 3.78 23.84
C LEU A 429 -24.52 4.07 23.71
N SER A 430 -25.23 3.28 22.90
CA SER A 430 -26.69 3.36 22.73
C SER A 430 -27.51 3.03 23.99
N LYS A 431 -26.86 2.60 25.08
CA LYS A 431 -27.49 2.47 26.42
C LYS A 431 -27.56 3.80 27.17
N TRP A 432 -26.66 4.74 26.84
CA TRP A 432 -26.53 6.03 27.50
C TRP A 432 -27.09 7.18 26.67
N ILE A 433 -27.04 7.06 25.34
CA ILE A 433 -27.60 8.02 24.39
C ILE A 433 -28.52 7.33 23.38
N THR A 434 -29.33 8.11 22.67
CA THR A 434 -30.22 7.56 21.63
C THR A 434 -29.40 6.89 20.51
N ARG A 435 -29.95 5.83 19.90
CA ARG A 435 -29.29 5.17 18.76
C ARG A 435 -28.91 6.13 17.62
N PRO A 436 -29.76 7.11 17.22
CA PRO A 436 -29.34 8.14 16.26
C PRO A 436 -28.16 8.97 16.76
N GLY A 437 -28.13 9.32 18.06
CA GLY A 437 -27.01 10.03 18.67
C GLY A 437 -25.70 9.22 18.63
N ALA A 438 -25.75 7.94 18.98
CA ALA A 438 -24.57 7.04 18.91
C ALA A 438 -24.05 6.89 17.47
N ASN A 439 -24.96 6.76 16.50
CA ASN A 439 -24.60 6.73 15.08
C ASN A 439 -24.00 8.06 14.61
N ALA A 440 -24.50 9.20 15.08
CA ALA A 440 -23.95 10.51 14.73
C ALA A 440 -22.54 10.71 15.28
N VAL A 441 -22.29 10.30 16.54
CA VAL A 441 -20.94 10.32 17.13
C VAL A 441 -20.00 9.40 16.35
N ALA A 442 -20.43 8.18 16.02
CA ALA A 442 -19.64 7.27 15.19
C ALA A 442 -19.35 7.85 13.81
N ALA A 443 -20.34 8.47 13.16
CA ALA A 443 -20.17 9.10 11.85
C ALA A 443 -19.18 10.26 11.89
N LEU A 444 -19.21 11.09 12.95
CA LEU A 444 -18.28 12.20 13.14
C LEU A 444 -16.85 11.71 13.35
N VAL A 445 -16.64 10.79 14.30
CA VAL A 445 -15.31 10.28 14.64
C VAL A 445 -14.71 9.49 13.47
N LEU A 446 -15.46 8.55 12.91
CA LEU A 446 -14.99 7.76 11.77
C LEU A 446 -14.90 8.59 10.49
N GLY A 447 -15.73 9.62 10.33
CA GLY A 447 -15.62 10.58 9.24
C GLY A 447 -14.32 11.38 9.32
N ALA A 448 -13.93 11.83 10.51
CA ALA A 448 -12.65 12.51 10.72
C ALA A 448 -11.46 11.58 10.45
N CYS A 449 -11.48 10.34 10.96
CA CYS A 449 -10.46 9.34 10.65
C CYS A 449 -10.41 9.01 9.15
N LEU A 450 -11.56 8.93 8.49
CA LEU A 450 -11.65 8.67 7.05
C LEU A 450 -11.02 9.81 6.22
N VAL A 451 -11.30 11.07 6.59
CA VAL A 451 -10.65 12.21 5.94
C VAL A 451 -9.14 12.13 6.12
N LEU A 452 -8.67 11.84 7.34
CA LEU A 452 -7.25 11.70 7.63
C LEU A 452 -6.59 10.60 6.78
N GLY A 453 -7.13 9.38 6.81
CA GLY A 453 -6.57 8.25 6.05
C GLY A 453 -6.56 8.49 4.54
N LEU A 454 -7.58 9.16 3.99
CA LEU A 454 -7.62 9.50 2.56
C LEU A 454 -6.66 10.63 2.18
N LEU A 455 -6.41 11.60 3.07
CA LEU A 455 -5.43 12.68 2.85
C LEU A 455 -3.97 12.20 2.85
N THR A 456 -3.73 10.99 3.34
CA THR A 456 -2.41 10.35 3.32
C THR A 456 -2.39 9.05 2.52
N MET A 457 -3.37 8.79 1.66
CA MET A 457 -3.33 7.64 0.75
C MET A 457 -2.14 7.70 -0.22
N PHE A 458 -1.79 8.90 -0.70
CA PHE A 458 -0.67 9.16 -1.59
C PHE A 458 0.37 10.05 -0.89
N ALA A 459 1.64 9.90 -1.30
CA ALA A 459 2.69 10.82 -0.91
C ALA A 459 2.36 12.25 -1.38
N SER A 460 2.60 13.23 -0.52
CA SER A 460 2.47 14.66 -0.81
C SER A 460 3.33 15.49 0.17
N PRO A 461 3.56 16.78 -0.13
CA PRO A 461 4.25 17.69 0.79
C PRO A 461 3.64 17.74 2.19
N LEU A 462 2.37 17.36 2.36
CA LEU A 462 1.72 17.24 3.67
C LEU A 462 2.51 16.34 4.64
N ILE A 463 3.15 15.29 4.13
CA ILE A 463 3.94 14.34 4.92
C ILE A 463 5.45 14.45 4.63
N TYR A 464 5.89 15.62 4.15
CA TYR A 464 7.29 15.90 3.80
C TYR A 464 7.87 14.92 2.76
N ASN A 465 7.01 14.41 1.87
CA ASN A 465 7.42 13.51 0.80
C ASN A 465 6.57 13.79 -0.44
N PRO A 466 7.08 14.52 -1.45
CA PRO A 466 6.28 14.89 -2.61
C PRO A 466 5.86 13.66 -3.43
N GLY A 467 4.74 13.80 -4.12
CA GLY A 467 4.16 12.77 -4.97
C GLY A 467 5.16 12.29 -6.02
N GLN A 468 5.15 10.98 -6.26
CA GLN A 468 6.03 10.31 -7.22
C GLN A 468 5.38 10.21 -8.60
N HIS A 469 4.79 11.32 -9.07
CA HIS A 469 4.30 11.42 -10.44
C HIS A 469 5.50 11.44 -11.39
N VAL A 470 5.57 10.45 -12.26
CA VAL A 470 6.57 10.40 -13.34
C VAL A 470 5.89 10.87 -14.62
N THR A 471 6.43 11.93 -15.22
CA THR A 471 5.89 12.56 -16.43
C THR A 471 6.56 12.03 -17.70
N PRO A 472 5.94 12.25 -18.87
CA PRO A 472 6.60 11.99 -20.16
C PRO A 472 7.91 12.77 -20.33
N GLU A 473 7.96 14.01 -19.87
CA GLU A 473 9.12 14.91 -19.97
C GLU A 473 10.30 14.39 -19.14
N MET A 474 10.04 13.91 -17.92
CA MET A 474 11.05 13.23 -17.11
C MET A 474 11.57 11.96 -17.80
N MET A 475 10.66 11.12 -18.30
CA MET A 475 11.04 9.87 -18.96
C MET A 475 11.86 10.11 -20.23
N SER A 476 11.44 11.04 -21.08
CA SER A 476 12.15 11.42 -22.30
C SER A 476 13.52 12.02 -22.00
N GLY A 477 13.65 12.84 -20.96
CA GLY A 477 14.94 13.39 -20.57
C GLY A 477 15.93 12.32 -20.12
N TYR A 478 15.48 11.34 -19.33
CA TYR A 478 16.30 10.19 -18.97
C TYR A 478 16.63 9.30 -20.17
N GLU A 479 15.67 9.06 -21.07
CA GLU A 479 15.87 8.27 -22.29
C GLU A 479 16.95 8.91 -23.18
N ASP A 480 16.82 10.20 -23.49
CA ASP A 480 17.81 10.95 -24.28
C ASP A 480 19.19 10.94 -23.60
N GLY A 481 19.22 11.13 -22.27
CA GLY A 481 20.45 11.17 -21.48
C GLY A 481 21.19 9.84 -21.42
N LEU A 482 20.46 8.72 -21.39
CA LEU A 482 21.03 7.37 -21.39
C LEU A 482 21.49 6.95 -22.80
N GLU A 483 20.75 7.34 -23.84
CA GLU A 483 21.08 7.02 -25.24
C GLU A 483 22.29 7.80 -25.75
N HIS A 484 22.39 9.09 -25.43
CA HIS A 484 23.42 9.99 -25.97
C HIS A 484 24.59 10.23 -25.01
N GLY A 485 24.55 9.65 -23.81
CA GLY A 485 25.62 9.74 -22.82
C GLY A 485 26.92 9.08 -23.30
N ALA A 486 28.06 9.70 -23.00
CA ALA A 486 29.37 9.11 -23.30
C ALA A 486 29.59 7.81 -22.48
N ASN A 487 30.02 6.74 -23.17
CA ASN A 487 30.32 5.46 -22.53
C ASN A 487 31.30 5.61 -21.36
N GLY A 488 30.96 5.00 -20.22
CA GLY A 488 31.78 5.02 -19.01
C GLY A 488 31.71 6.32 -18.20
N THR A 489 30.92 7.31 -18.63
CA THR A 489 30.70 8.56 -17.87
C THR A 489 29.48 8.44 -16.96
N PRO A 490 29.64 8.55 -15.62
CA PRO A 490 28.56 8.41 -14.65
C PRO A 490 27.36 9.33 -14.85
N HIS A 491 26.14 8.82 -14.64
CA HIS A 491 24.94 9.64 -14.45
C HIS A 491 24.62 9.80 -12.96
N VAL A 492 24.63 11.03 -12.49
CA VAL A 492 24.61 11.39 -11.08
C VAL A 492 23.40 12.28 -10.82
N GLY A 493 22.50 11.83 -9.95
CA GLY A 493 21.28 12.56 -9.65
C GLY A 493 21.36 13.50 -8.44
N MET A 494 20.39 14.40 -8.35
CA MET A 494 20.18 15.32 -7.23
C MET A 494 19.41 14.63 -6.09
N GLY A 495 20.13 13.93 -5.21
CA GLY A 495 19.52 13.27 -4.04
C GLY A 495 18.63 12.07 -4.37
N TYR A 496 18.60 11.63 -5.63
CA TYR A 496 17.97 10.40 -6.11
C TYR A 496 18.82 9.79 -7.21
N ASP A 497 19.00 8.47 -7.18
CA ASP A 497 19.88 7.76 -8.11
C ASP A 497 19.16 7.42 -9.43
N PRO A 498 19.67 7.85 -10.61
CA PRO A 498 19.04 7.63 -11.91
C PRO A 498 18.83 6.17 -12.34
N TYR A 499 19.56 5.18 -11.79
CA TYR A 499 19.56 3.81 -12.35
C TYR A 499 18.18 3.14 -12.45
N ARG A 500 17.23 3.54 -11.61
CA ARG A 500 15.87 3.00 -11.68
C ARG A 500 15.11 3.47 -12.91
N TYR A 501 15.43 4.64 -13.45
CA TYR A 501 14.89 5.07 -14.74
C TYR A 501 15.43 4.21 -15.88
N ASP A 502 16.73 3.85 -15.85
CA ASP A 502 17.30 2.89 -16.82
C ASP A 502 16.56 1.55 -16.81
N HIS A 503 16.31 0.98 -15.62
CA HIS A 503 15.48 -0.23 -15.50
C HIS A 503 14.10 -0.05 -16.14
N GLY A 504 13.43 1.08 -15.85
CA GLY A 504 12.11 1.38 -16.37
C GLY A 504 12.09 1.59 -17.89
N ILE A 505 13.17 2.13 -18.46
CA ILE A 505 13.30 2.43 -19.89
C ILE A 505 13.69 1.17 -20.67
N ASN A 506 14.76 0.52 -20.25
CA ASN A 506 15.45 -0.51 -21.02
C ASN A 506 15.12 -1.95 -20.61
N GLY A 507 14.34 -2.13 -19.55
CA GLY A 507 14.12 -3.45 -18.97
C GLY A 507 15.32 -3.92 -18.15
N LEU A 508 15.28 -5.17 -17.69
CA LEU A 508 16.30 -5.81 -16.87
C LEU A 508 16.79 -7.14 -17.48
N ALA A 509 16.21 -7.59 -18.59
CA ALA A 509 16.59 -8.83 -19.25
C ALA A 509 17.71 -8.61 -20.27
N GLY A 510 18.85 -9.29 -20.08
CA GLY A 510 19.99 -9.27 -21.01
C GLY A 510 21.34 -9.25 -20.29
N ASN A 511 22.35 -9.92 -20.86
CA ASN A 511 23.72 -9.93 -20.34
C ASN A 511 24.51 -8.63 -20.62
N ASP A 512 23.85 -7.60 -21.17
CA ASP A 512 24.42 -6.28 -21.50
C ASP A 512 23.43 -5.11 -21.26
N THR A 513 22.27 -5.32 -20.64
CA THR A 513 21.29 -4.23 -20.39
C THR A 513 21.53 -3.54 -19.05
N LEU A 514 22.71 -2.93 -18.97
CA LEU A 514 22.86 -1.55 -18.52
C LEU A 514 23.07 -0.75 -19.82
N SER A 515 22.03 -0.14 -20.37
CA SER A 515 22.06 0.51 -21.69
C SER A 515 23.11 1.63 -21.73
N SER A 516 24.33 1.39 -22.23
CA SER A 516 25.46 2.36 -22.11
C SER A 516 25.80 2.85 -20.66
N ALA A 517 24.95 2.57 -19.67
CA ALA A 517 25.09 2.68 -18.23
C ALA A 517 25.98 1.57 -17.67
N SER A 518 26.93 1.09 -18.48
CA SER A 518 28.22 0.61 -17.97
C SER A 518 28.95 1.69 -17.15
N ALA A 519 28.48 2.94 -17.25
CA ALA A 519 28.78 4.04 -16.34
C ALA A 519 28.18 3.83 -14.94
N ALA A 520 29.00 4.01 -13.91
CA ALA A 520 28.54 4.04 -12.53
C ALA A 520 27.45 5.11 -12.34
N THR A 521 26.36 4.81 -11.64
CA THR A 521 25.35 5.81 -11.27
C THR A 521 25.47 6.17 -9.79
N GLY A 522 24.87 7.29 -9.38
CA GLY A 522 24.91 7.68 -7.99
C GLY A 522 24.23 9.02 -7.72
N THR A 523 24.56 9.61 -6.58
CA THR A 523 24.07 10.93 -6.18
C THR A 523 25.22 11.88 -5.90
N ALA A 524 25.05 13.15 -6.26
CA ALA A 524 26.06 14.16 -6.01
C ALA A 524 26.15 14.42 -4.49
N ASN A 525 27.36 14.64 -3.96
CA ASN A 525 27.53 15.05 -2.58
C ASN A 525 26.91 16.44 -2.38
N ALA A 526 25.73 16.47 -1.76
CA ALA A 526 24.91 17.67 -1.59
C ALA A 526 25.68 18.81 -0.89
N THR A 527 26.50 18.50 0.12
CA THR A 527 27.27 19.51 0.87
C THR A 527 28.38 20.15 0.03
N VAL A 528 29.05 19.36 -0.82
CA VAL A 528 30.11 19.85 -1.71
C VAL A 528 29.50 20.63 -2.87
N PHE A 529 28.46 20.07 -3.49
CA PHE A 529 27.68 20.70 -4.56
C PHE A 529 27.12 22.07 -4.12
N SER A 530 26.47 22.13 -2.95
CA SER A 530 25.86 23.36 -2.42
C SER A 530 26.87 24.47 -2.05
N ARG A 531 28.16 24.14 -1.99
CA ARG A 531 29.25 25.12 -1.81
C ARG A 531 29.80 25.65 -3.14
N GLY A 532 29.25 25.22 -4.28
CA GLY A 532 29.69 25.62 -5.62
C GLY A 532 30.91 24.84 -6.13
N ASN A 533 31.31 23.76 -5.44
CA ASN A 533 32.34 22.84 -5.95
C ASN A 533 31.65 21.70 -6.69
N TYR A 534 31.39 21.91 -7.99
CA TYR A 534 30.64 20.95 -8.80
C TYR A 534 31.48 19.73 -9.18
N SER A 535 32.72 19.91 -9.67
CA SER A 535 33.55 18.77 -10.07
C SER A 535 33.92 17.87 -8.89
N GLY A 536 34.20 18.46 -7.71
CA GLY A 536 34.46 17.69 -6.49
C GLY A 536 33.21 17.08 -5.82
N ALA A 537 32.01 17.29 -6.35
CA ALA A 537 30.78 16.73 -5.76
C ALA A 537 30.59 15.24 -6.06
N TYR A 538 31.37 14.65 -6.95
CA TYR A 538 31.33 13.23 -7.27
C TYR A 538 32.77 12.69 -7.42
N PRO A 539 33.06 11.41 -7.11
CA PRO A 539 34.43 10.90 -7.04
C PRO A 539 35.10 10.64 -8.41
N THR A 540 34.60 11.22 -9.50
CA THR A 540 35.17 11.10 -10.85
C THR A 540 35.43 12.47 -11.47
N ASP A 541 36.43 12.55 -12.34
CA ASP A 541 36.85 13.80 -13.00
C ASP A 541 35.81 14.33 -14.01
N GLU A 542 34.93 13.43 -14.49
CA GLU A 542 33.82 13.73 -15.38
C GLU A 542 32.57 12.94 -14.98
N TYR A 543 31.41 13.60 -15.01
CA TYR A 543 30.11 12.97 -14.84
C TYR A 543 28.97 13.84 -15.41
N TYR A 544 27.81 13.22 -15.63
CA TYR A 544 26.58 13.91 -15.96
C TYR A 544 25.75 14.16 -14.71
N PHE A 545 25.57 15.42 -14.32
CA PHE A 545 24.64 15.79 -13.27
C PHE A 545 23.23 15.93 -13.83
N VAL A 546 22.27 15.21 -13.24
CA VAL A 546 20.88 15.15 -13.68
C VAL A 546 19.96 15.57 -12.55
N TYR A 547 18.96 16.40 -12.86
CA TYR A 547 17.86 16.64 -11.95
C TYR A 547 16.55 16.91 -12.71
N THR A 548 15.46 16.57 -12.04
CA THR A 548 14.09 16.72 -12.55
C THR A 548 13.31 17.77 -11.76
N GLU A 549 12.11 18.13 -12.24
CA GLU A 549 11.20 18.99 -11.47
C GLU A 549 10.75 18.32 -10.15
N TRP A 550 10.73 16.97 -10.08
CA TRP A 550 10.53 16.25 -8.83
C TRP A 550 11.68 16.50 -7.84
N ASP A 551 12.93 16.40 -8.30
CA ASP A 551 14.11 16.64 -7.44
C ASP A 551 14.15 18.09 -6.95
N ARG A 552 13.86 19.05 -7.84
CA ARG A 552 13.76 20.46 -7.50
C ARG A 552 12.68 20.70 -6.45
N THR A 553 11.48 20.15 -6.65
CA THR A 553 10.39 20.26 -5.67
C THR A 553 10.79 19.66 -4.32
N LYS A 554 11.35 18.44 -4.33
CA LYS A 554 11.75 17.75 -3.10
C LYS A 554 12.82 18.52 -2.33
N GLU A 555 13.93 18.85 -2.98
CA GLU A 555 15.10 19.39 -2.29
C GLU A 555 14.99 20.89 -2.02
N ILE A 556 14.33 21.66 -2.89
CA ILE A 556 14.23 23.12 -2.76
C ILE A 556 12.95 23.56 -2.05
N GLU A 557 11.81 22.94 -2.34
CA GLU A 557 10.52 23.39 -1.80
C GLU A 557 10.12 22.60 -0.54
N VAL A 558 10.16 21.27 -0.59
CA VAL A 558 9.71 20.43 0.53
C VAL A 558 10.76 20.32 1.63
N TYR A 559 12.03 20.16 1.26
CA TYR A 559 13.15 20.11 2.21
C TYR A 559 13.77 21.49 2.48
N ASP A 560 13.18 22.56 1.96
CA ASP A 560 13.62 23.95 2.20
C ASP A 560 15.14 24.15 2.07
N GLN A 561 15.72 23.61 0.98
CA GLN A 561 17.14 23.70 0.66
C GLN A 561 18.08 23.05 1.70
N LEU A 562 17.58 22.10 2.48
CA LEU A 562 18.35 21.41 3.51
C LEU A 562 19.63 20.76 2.94
N ASN A 563 19.50 20.05 1.82
CA ASN A 563 20.63 19.36 1.19
C ASN A 563 21.22 20.17 0.02
N TYR A 564 20.36 20.63 -0.88
CA TYR A 564 20.75 21.37 -2.08
C TYR A 564 20.23 22.80 -2.05
N ARG A 565 21.09 23.77 -2.40
CA ARG A 565 20.73 25.19 -2.44
C ARG A 565 20.29 25.62 -3.83
N ARG A 566 19.28 26.49 -3.90
CA ARG A 566 18.84 27.11 -5.16
C ARG A 566 19.98 27.88 -5.84
N ALA A 567 20.74 28.63 -5.07
CA ALA A 567 21.91 29.36 -5.56
C ALA A 567 23.00 28.46 -6.16
N ALA A 568 23.11 27.20 -5.72
CA ALA A 568 24.06 26.26 -6.29
C ALA A 568 23.59 25.74 -7.66
N LEU A 569 22.28 25.53 -7.86
CA LEU A 569 21.73 25.20 -9.17
C LEU A 569 21.92 26.36 -10.16
N GLU A 570 21.56 27.59 -9.77
CA GLU A 570 21.78 28.80 -10.58
C GLU A 570 23.26 29.06 -10.87
N GLY A 571 24.15 28.65 -9.96
CA GLY A 571 25.59 28.77 -10.14
C GLY A 571 26.17 27.83 -11.20
N MET A 572 25.51 26.71 -11.50
CA MET A 572 25.99 25.78 -12.53
C MET A 572 26.02 26.42 -13.91
N ASP A 573 25.01 27.22 -14.27
CA ASP A 573 24.96 27.94 -15.55
C ASP A 573 26.13 28.92 -15.74
N ARG A 574 26.84 29.26 -14.66
CA ARG A 574 28.00 30.17 -14.66
C ARG A 574 29.32 29.44 -14.46
N TYR A 575 29.30 28.17 -14.08
CA TYR A 575 30.49 27.39 -13.82
C TYR A 575 31.10 26.91 -15.13
N ARG A 576 32.36 27.29 -15.40
CA ARG A 576 33.04 26.96 -16.66
C ARG A 576 33.15 25.44 -16.93
N GLY A 577 33.21 24.64 -15.87
CA GLY A 577 33.29 23.18 -15.96
C GLY A 577 31.94 22.47 -16.04
N ALA A 578 30.80 23.18 -16.05
CA ALA A 578 29.47 22.59 -16.23
C ALA A 578 28.83 23.12 -17.50
N ASN A 579 28.45 22.21 -18.41
CA ASN A 579 27.76 22.56 -19.65
C ASN A 579 26.41 21.86 -19.67
N LYS A 580 25.32 22.61 -19.84
CA LYS A 580 23.99 22.05 -20.05
C LYS A 580 23.96 21.33 -21.40
N VAL A 581 23.74 20.01 -21.38
CA VAL A 581 23.80 19.15 -22.58
C VAL A 581 22.43 18.68 -23.04
N ILE A 582 21.51 18.41 -22.11
CA ILE A 582 20.12 18.05 -22.39
C ILE A 582 19.23 18.85 -21.45
N SER A 583 18.13 19.37 -21.98
CA SER A 583 17.14 20.10 -21.20
C SER A 583 15.79 20.06 -21.90
N ASN A 584 14.75 19.84 -21.11
CA ASN A 584 13.35 20.05 -21.47
C ASN A 584 12.64 20.75 -20.29
N ASP A 585 11.31 20.83 -20.32
CA ASP A 585 10.54 21.57 -19.32
C ASP A 585 10.65 21.00 -17.88
N GLU A 586 11.01 19.72 -17.71
CA GLU A 586 11.02 19.05 -16.38
C GLU A 586 12.30 18.24 -16.09
N PHE A 587 13.29 18.32 -16.96
CA PHE A 587 14.55 17.58 -16.87
C PHE A 587 15.70 18.45 -17.34
N GLU A 588 16.79 18.45 -16.57
CA GLU A 588 18.05 19.04 -16.99
C GLU A 588 19.23 18.09 -16.73
N MET A 589 20.19 18.09 -17.65
CA MET A 589 21.43 17.34 -17.56
C MET A 589 22.61 18.21 -17.95
N TYR A 590 23.65 18.18 -17.10
CA TYR A 590 24.88 18.94 -17.27
C TYR A 590 26.06 17.98 -17.35
N ALA A 591 26.93 18.17 -18.35
CA ALA A 591 28.25 17.56 -18.34
C ALA A 591 29.15 18.38 -17.41
N VAL A 592 29.59 17.75 -16.31
CA VAL A 592 30.48 18.36 -15.31
C VAL A 592 31.87 17.76 -15.45
N ARG A 593 32.88 18.63 -15.55
CA ARG A 593 34.29 18.29 -15.67
C ARG A 593 35.14 19.20 -14.79
N ASP A 594 36.32 18.74 -14.40
CA ASP A 594 37.35 19.62 -13.85
C ASP A 594 37.73 20.72 -14.87
N ALA A 595 37.81 21.97 -14.38
CA ALA A 595 37.95 23.17 -15.20
C ALA A 595 39.41 23.58 -15.48
#